data_AF-A0A821U255-F1
#
_entry.id   AF-A0A821U255-F1
#
_cell.length_a   1.000
_cell.length_b   1.000
_cell.length_c   1.000
_cell.angle_alpha   90.00
_cell.angle_beta   90.00
_cell.angle_gamma   90.00
#
_symmetry.space_group_name_H-M   'P 1'
#
loop_
_entity.id
_entity.type
_entity.pdbx_description
1 polymer ?
#
loop_
_entity_poly.entity_id
_entity_poly.type
_entity_poly.pdbx_seq_one_letter_code
_entity_poly.pdbx_strand_id
1 'polypeptide(L)'
;HEAMTDLIAVMGTLVDSQGHILIDGIYDDVAPLLAEEEGLYNQITFDVSAYCSEAGVRRTIQTEKEKILMHRWRYPSLSLHGIQGAFDGCGCKTVIPRHVIG
;
A
#
# COMPACT_ATOMS: atom_id res chain seq x y z
N HIS A 1 12.59 -26.63 -1.11
CA HIS A 1 11.95 -25.37 -1.52
C HIS A 1 10.57 -25.33 -0.90
N GLU A 2 10.32 -24.34 -0.05
CA GLU A 2 9.05 -24.19 0.66
C GLU A 2 8.22 -23.12 -0.03
N ALA A 3 6.95 -23.43 -0.36
CA ALA A 3 6.10 -22.52 -1.13
C ALA A 3 5.90 -21.16 -0.44
N MET A 4 5.94 -21.12 0.90
CA MET A 4 5.87 -19.88 1.68
C MET A 4 7.10 -19.00 1.51
N THR A 5 8.31 -19.58 1.48
CA THR A 5 9.55 -18.80 1.28
C THR A 5 9.53 -18.09 -0.07
N ASP A 6 9.12 -18.80 -1.11
CA ASP A 6 9.05 -18.26 -2.47
C ASP A 6 7.96 -17.20 -2.59
N LEU A 7 6.76 -17.44 -2.06
CA LEU A 7 5.65 -16.48 -2.10
C LEU A 7 6.00 -15.17 -1.37
N ILE A 8 6.58 -15.26 -0.17
CA ILE A 8 6.98 -14.06 0.59
C ILE A 8 8.04 -13.26 -0.15
N ALA A 9 9.00 -13.93 -0.79
CA ALA A 9 10.01 -13.25 -1.60
C ALA A 9 9.36 -12.47 -2.75
N VAL A 10 8.38 -13.05 -3.45
CA VAL A 10 7.66 -12.37 -4.55
C VAL A 10 6.79 -11.23 -4.03
N MET A 11 5.99 -11.44 -2.99
CA MET A 11 5.12 -10.39 -2.44
C MET A 11 5.93 -9.19 -1.92
N GLY A 12 7.13 -9.45 -1.38
CA GLY A 12 8.05 -8.41 -0.90
C GLY A 12 8.66 -7.54 -2.00
N THR A 13 8.57 -7.93 -3.27
CA THR A 13 9.06 -7.12 -4.41
C THR A 13 7.98 -6.30 -5.08
N LEU A 14 6.75 -6.24 -4.54
CA LEU A 14 5.65 -5.52 -5.20
C LEU A 14 5.54 -4.05 -4.80
N VAL A 15 5.83 -3.71 -3.55
CA VAL A 15 5.69 -2.35 -3.01
C VAL A 15 6.72 -2.10 -1.91
N ASP A 16 7.24 -0.88 -1.83
CA ASP A 16 8.20 -0.48 -0.80
C ASP A 16 7.54 0.05 0.50
N SER A 17 8.37 0.40 1.48
CA SER A 17 7.92 0.95 2.77
C SER A 17 7.25 2.33 2.68
N GLN A 18 7.38 3.03 1.55
CA GLN A 18 6.79 4.35 1.29
C GLN A 18 5.55 4.26 0.38
N GLY A 19 5.09 3.05 0.04
CA GLY A 19 3.92 2.81 -0.81
C GLY A 19 4.20 2.98 -2.31
N HIS A 20 5.47 3.03 -2.72
CA HIS A 20 5.85 3.04 -4.14
C HIS A 20 5.79 1.62 -4.70
N ILE A 21 5.07 1.45 -5.80
CA ILE A 21 4.91 0.16 -6.47
C ILE A 21 6.18 -0.13 -7.28
N LEU A 22 6.78 -1.30 -7.07
CA LEU A 22 8.08 -1.65 -7.66
C LEU A 22 7.96 -2.38 -9.02
N ILE A 23 6.75 -2.47 -9.57
CA ILE A 23 6.48 -3.13 -10.84
C ILE A 23 6.86 -2.19 -11.98
N ASP A 24 7.78 -2.63 -12.84
CA ASP A 24 8.20 -1.88 -14.01
C ASP A 24 7.01 -1.51 -14.91
N GLY A 25 6.97 -0.25 -15.34
CA GLY A 25 5.95 0.30 -16.23
C GLY A 25 4.63 0.71 -15.57
N ILE A 26 4.44 0.46 -14.27
CA ILE A 26 3.16 0.77 -13.60
C ILE A 26 2.87 2.29 -13.54
N TYR A 27 3.90 3.13 -13.62
CA TYR A 27 3.77 4.59 -13.60
C TYR A 27 3.81 5.23 -14.99
N ASP A 28 4.05 4.48 -16.06
CA ASP A 28 4.28 5.04 -17.40
C ASP A 28 3.05 5.78 -17.93
N ASP A 29 1.86 5.26 -17.63
CA ASP A 29 0.57 5.85 -18.06
C ASP A 29 -0.05 6.78 -17.00
N VAL A 30 0.65 7.05 -15.89
CA VAL A 30 0.16 7.98 -14.88
C VAL A 30 0.31 9.41 -15.39
N ALA A 31 -0.82 10.09 -15.54
CA ALA A 31 -0.84 11.46 -16.03
C ALA A 31 0.06 12.39 -15.16
N PRO A 32 0.88 13.26 -15.79
CA PRO A 32 1.75 14.17 -15.06
C PRO A 32 0.94 15.16 -14.22
N LEU A 33 1.50 15.57 -13.08
CA LEU A 33 0.87 16.59 -12.26
C LEU A 33 1.01 17.96 -12.93
N LEU A 34 -0.10 18.64 -13.17
CA LEU A 34 -0.11 20.01 -13.68
C LEU A 34 -0.12 21.00 -12.52
N ALA A 35 0.53 22.16 -12.68
CA ALA A 35 0.58 23.19 -11.63
C ALA A 35 -0.81 23.72 -11.24
N GLU A 36 -1.74 23.78 -12.20
CA GLU A 36 -3.13 24.16 -11.95
C GLU A 36 -3.84 23.12 -11.06
N GLU A 37 -3.59 21.83 -11.30
CA GLU A 37 -4.15 20.73 -10.52
C GLU A 37 -3.57 20.71 -9.11
N GLU A 38 -2.25 20.91 -8.97
CA GLU A 38 -1.58 21.04 -7.67
C GLU A 38 -2.19 22.16 -6.82
N GLY A 39 -2.53 23.29 -7.45
CA GLY A 39 -3.21 24.41 -6.82
C GLY A 39 -4.58 24.07 -6.22
N LEU A 40 -5.30 23.07 -6.77
CA LEU A 40 -6.59 22.64 -6.25
C LEU A 40 -6.46 21.99 -4.86
N TYR A 41 -5.40 21.20 -4.63
CA TYR A 41 -5.18 20.52 -3.34
C TYR A 41 -4.92 21.51 -2.19
N ASN A 42 -4.28 22.64 -2.49
CA ASN A 42 -4.00 23.68 -1.49
C ASN A 42 -5.29 24.27 -0.90
N GLN A 43 -6.33 24.42 -1.72
CA GLN A 43 -7.61 25.01 -1.33
C GLN A 43 -8.50 24.07 -0.50
N ILE A 44 -8.16 22.77 -0.45
CA ILE A 44 -8.95 21.78 0.27
C ILE A 44 -8.67 21.87 1.76
N THR A 45 -9.73 22.07 2.56
CA THR A 45 -9.67 21.95 4.01
C THR A 45 -9.65 20.47 4.38
N PHE A 46 -8.51 19.98 4.87
CA PHE A 46 -8.34 18.61 5.33
C PHE A 46 -7.45 18.60 6.57
N ASP A 47 -8.00 18.10 7.69
CA ASP A 47 -7.28 17.93 8.94
C ASP A 47 -6.70 16.52 9.02
N VAL A 48 -5.38 16.44 8.89
CA VAL A 48 -4.62 15.18 8.94
C VAL A 48 -4.75 14.50 10.30
N SER A 49 -4.81 15.28 11.40
CA SER A 49 -4.90 14.76 12.76
C SER A 49 -6.27 14.13 13.02
N ALA A 50 -7.35 14.85 12.65
CA ALA A 50 -8.70 14.32 12.73
C ALA A 50 -8.86 13.05 11.88
N TYR A 51 -8.34 13.06 10.65
CA TYR A 51 -8.35 11.90 9.77
C TYR A 51 -7.62 10.69 10.37
N CYS A 52 -6.43 10.89 10.95
CA CYS A 52 -5.68 9.81 11.60
C CYS A 52 -6.45 9.25 12.81
N SER A 53 -7.07 10.13 13.60
CA SER A 53 -7.88 9.75 14.77
C SER A 53 -9.08 8.91 14.37
N GLU A 54 -9.81 9.30 13.32
CA GLU A 54 -10.98 8.56 12.81
C GLU A 54 -10.59 7.20 12.22
N ALA A 55 -9.48 7.14 11.48
CA ALA A 55 -8.96 5.91 10.91
C ALA A 55 -8.30 4.97 11.94
N GLY A 56 -8.11 5.43 13.19
CA GLY A 56 -7.45 4.66 14.25
C GLY A 56 -5.95 4.44 14.01
N VAL A 57 -5.31 5.31 13.22
CA VAL A 57 -3.88 5.23 12.89
C VAL A 57 -3.08 6.34 13.58
N ARG A 58 -1.82 6.08 13.93
CA ARG A 58 -0.94 7.10 14.52
C ARG A 58 -0.40 8.10 13.50
N ARG A 59 -0.19 7.64 12.26
CA ARG A 59 0.33 8.43 11.15
C ARG A 59 -0.04 7.78 9.82
N THR A 60 -0.14 8.60 8.79
CA THR A 60 -0.19 8.19 7.38
C THR A 60 1.22 7.95 6.83
N ILE A 61 1.30 7.32 5.64
CA ILE A 61 2.57 7.11 4.91
C ILE A 61 3.19 8.47 4.53
N GLN A 62 2.36 9.39 4.06
CA GLN A 62 2.75 10.76 3.74
C GLN A 62 2.35 11.70 4.89
N THR A 63 3.14 12.72 5.19
CA THR A 63 2.85 13.70 6.28
C THR A 63 2.05 14.90 5.77
N GLU A 64 2.35 15.35 4.56
CA GLU A 64 1.73 16.55 3.98
C GLU A 64 0.32 16.26 3.47
N LYS A 65 -0.61 17.19 3.74
CA LYS A 65 -2.02 17.11 3.33
C LYS A 65 -2.15 16.83 1.84
N GLU A 66 -1.45 17.62 1.02
CA GLU A 66 -1.51 17.56 -0.43
C GLU A 66 -1.07 16.17 -0.91
N LYS A 67 0.05 15.67 -0.37
CA LYS A 67 0.57 14.33 -0.72
C LYS A 67 -0.39 13.23 -0.31
N ILE A 68 -1.01 13.30 0.86
CA ILE A 68 -2.01 12.32 1.29
C ILE A 68 -3.18 12.28 0.31
N LEU A 69 -3.72 13.44 -0.06
CA LEU A 69 -4.84 13.53 -1.00
C LEU A 69 -4.45 13.06 -2.40
N MET A 70 -3.27 13.45 -2.91
CA MET A 70 -2.78 13.04 -4.22
C MET A 70 -2.58 11.52 -4.31
N HIS A 71 -2.02 10.89 -3.27
CA HIS A 71 -1.85 9.43 -3.22
C HIS A 71 -3.17 8.67 -3.09
N ARG A 72 -4.21 9.32 -2.58
CA ARG A 72 -5.56 8.72 -2.51
C ARG A 72 -6.36 8.87 -3.79
N TRP A 73 -6.13 9.92 -4.57
CA TRP A 73 -7.02 10.29 -5.67
C TRP A 73 -6.43 10.10 -7.05
N ARG A 74 -5.12 10.36 -7.24
CA ARG A 74 -4.52 10.37 -8.58
C ARG A 74 -3.37 9.40 -8.78
N TYR A 75 -2.64 9.05 -7.73
CA TYR A 75 -1.58 8.05 -7.85
C TYR A 75 -2.12 6.64 -7.60
N PRO A 76 -1.57 5.62 -8.29
CA PRO A 76 -1.93 4.24 -8.02
C PRO A 76 -1.47 3.82 -6.61
N SER A 77 -2.13 2.81 -6.06
CA SER A 77 -1.77 2.19 -4.79
C SER A 77 -1.84 0.67 -4.91
N LEU A 78 -1.06 -0.03 -4.09
CA LEU A 78 -1.03 -1.50 -4.03
C LEU A 78 -1.20 -1.93 -2.57
N SER A 79 -2.04 -2.94 -2.34
CA SER A 79 -2.29 -3.51 -1.03
C SER A 79 -2.09 -5.02 -1.04
N LEU A 80 -1.47 -5.56 -0.01
CA LEU A 80 -1.35 -7.01 0.21
C LEU A 80 -2.50 -7.46 1.12
N HIS A 81 -3.32 -8.39 0.64
CA HIS A 81 -4.59 -8.73 1.31
C HIS A 81 -4.50 -9.95 2.22
N GLY A 82 -3.64 -10.91 1.91
CA GLY A 82 -3.47 -12.12 2.74
C GLY A 82 -2.81 -13.26 1.97
N ILE A 83 -2.71 -14.42 2.61
CA ILE A 83 -2.20 -15.65 2.01
C ILE A 83 -3.17 -16.78 2.33
N GLN A 84 -3.74 -17.40 1.30
CA GLN A 84 -4.59 -18.58 1.40
C GLN A 84 -3.76 -19.86 1.30
N GLY A 85 -4.12 -20.88 2.09
CA GLY A 85 -3.48 -22.21 2.06
C GLY A 85 -2.35 -22.38 3.08
N ALA A 86 -1.95 -21.30 3.75
CA ALA A 86 -1.08 -21.33 4.92
C ALA A 86 -1.87 -21.56 6.22
N PHE A 87 -1.19 -21.49 7.37
CA PHE A 87 -1.84 -21.49 8.68
C PHE A 87 -2.16 -20.06 9.12
N ASP A 88 -3.45 -19.74 9.22
CA ASP A 88 -4.00 -18.42 9.54
C ASP A 88 -4.86 -18.42 10.83
N GLY A 89 -5.00 -19.58 11.48
CA GLY A 89 -5.75 -19.75 12.72
C GLY A 89 -4.96 -19.34 13.97
N CYS A 90 -5.66 -19.29 15.11
CA CYS A 90 -5.03 -19.02 16.40
C CYS A 90 -4.15 -20.21 16.86
N GLY A 91 -3.04 -19.90 17.53
CA GLY A 91 -2.13 -20.88 18.13
C GLY A 91 -0.90 -21.17 17.27
N CYS A 92 -0.38 -22.38 17.37
CA CYS A 92 0.81 -22.81 16.63
C CYS A 92 0.53 -24.10 15.86
N LYS A 93 1.04 -24.17 14.62
CA LYS A 93 1.02 -25.37 13.79
C LYS A 93 2.36 -25.51 13.10
N THR A 94 3.07 -26.60 13.37
CA THR A 94 4.34 -26.94 12.70
C THR A 94 4.06 -27.59 11.36
N VAL A 95 3.72 -26.78 10.34
CA VAL A 95 3.36 -27.22 8.99
C VAL A 95 4.16 -26.45 7.95
N ILE A 96 4.61 -27.14 6.90
CA ILE A 96 5.07 -26.51 5.65
C ILE A 96 3.90 -26.57 4.66
N PRO A 97 3.27 -25.44 4.30
CA PRO A 97 2.17 -25.43 3.33
C PRO A 97 2.61 -25.98 1.98
N ARG A 98 1.86 -26.96 1.45
CA ARG A 98 2.14 -27.57 0.14
C ARG A 98 1.83 -26.62 -1.02
N HIS A 99 0.83 -25.74 -0.86
CA HIS A 99 0.35 -24.82 -1.87
C HIS A 99 -0.21 -23.58 -1.19
N VAL A 100 0.08 -22.41 -1.74
CA VAL A 100 -0.34 -21.11 -1.22
C VAL A 100 -0.71 -20.17 -2.36
N ILE A 101 -1.62 -19.24 -2.09
CA ILE A 101 -2.08 -18.20 -3.00
C ILE A 101 -1.99 -16.88 -2.23
N GLY A 102 -1.30 -15.87 -2.77
CA GLY A 102 -1.13 -14.54 -2.18
C GLY A 102 -1.66 -13.43 -3.07
#